data_AF-A0A258CLH5-F1
#
_entry.id   AF-A0A258CLH5-F1
#
_cell.length_a   1.000
_cell.length_b   1.000
_cell.length_c   1.000
_cell.angle_alpha   90.00
_cell.angle_beta   90.00
_cell.angle_gamma   90.00
#
_symmetry.space_group_name_H-M   'P 1'
#
loop_
_entity.id
_entity.type
_entity.pdbx_description
1 polymer ?
#
loop_
_entity_poly.entity_id
_entity_poly.type
_entity_poly.pdbx_seq_one_letter_code
_entity_poly.pdbx_strand_id
1 'polypeptide(L)'
;MSEQHNQHEEIQDVNKLIAERKHKLAAIREQGIAFPNDFRRAHISDEIHAKYDALSKEELEANKVEVSLGGRMMTRRIMGKASFCTLQDMGGKFQVYVARDSLPEGLYNDQFKKWDLGDIL
;
A
#
# COMPACT_ATOMS: atom_id res chain seq x y z
N MET A 1 -21.40 -2.21 -33.24
CA MET A 1 -22.39 -2.85 -32.32
C MET A 1 -21.73 -3.55 -31.13
N SER A 2 -20.50 -4.06 -31.26
CA SER A 2 -19.74 -4.70 -30.17
C SER A 2 -19.03 -3.73 -29.22
N GLU A 3 -18.58 -2.56 -29.70
CA GLU A 3 -17.83 -1.59 -28.87
C GLU A 3 -18.70 -0.82 -27.86
N GLN A 4 -19.99 -0.60 -28.16
CA GLN A 4 -20.90 0.11 -27.27
C GLN A 4 -21.36 -0.73 -26.06
N HIS A 5 -21.34 -2.06 -26.16
CA HIS A 5 -21.68 -2.94 -25.04
C HIS A 5 -20.53 -2.96 -24.00
N ASN A 6 -19.29 -3.02 -24.49
CA ASN A 6 -18.09 -3.05 -23.64
C ASN A 6 -17.91 -1.75 -22.83
N GLN A 7 -18.23 -0.59 -23.44
CA GLN A 7 -18.17 0.70 -22.73
C GLN A 7 -19.20 0.81 -21.59
N HIS A 8 -20.42 0.28 -21.77
CA HIS A 8 -21.44 0.34 -20.72
C HIS A 8 -21.12 -0.57 -19.53
N GLU A 9 -20.56 -1.76 -19.78
CA GLU A 9 -20.12 -2.68 -18.72
C GLU A 9 -18.92 -2.09 -17.94
N GLU A 10 -17.92 -1.53 -18.62
CA GLU A 10 -16.80 -0.85 -17.97
C GLU A 10 -17.26 0.32 -17.08
N ILE A 11 -18.22 1.14 -17.55
CA ILE A 11 -18.77 2.25 -16.76
C ILE A 11 -19.53 1.74 -15.53
N GLN A 12 -20.29 0.64 -15.65
CA GLN A 12 -20.99 0.06 -14.50
C GLN A 12 -20.02 -0.51 -13.47
N ASP A 13 -18.95 -1.17 -13.88
CA ASP A 13 -17.95 -1.71 -12.94
C ASP A 13 -17.12 -0.61 -12.28
N VAL A 14 -16.79 0.47 -13.00
CA VAL A 14 -16.19 1.67 -12.39
C VAL A 14 -17.12 2.27 -11.33
N ASN A 15 -18.42 2.36 -11.61
CA ASN A 15 -19.39 2.88 -10.63
C ASN A 15 -19.51 1.99 -9.39
N LYS A 16 -19.49 0.66 -9.54
CA LYS A 16 -19.45 -0.28 -8.41
C LYS A 16 -18.19 -0.11 -7.57
N LEU A 17 -17.02 0.01 -8.21
CA LEU A 17 -15.75 0.22 -7.52
C LEU A 17 -15.73 1.55 -6.75
N ILE A 18 -16.27 2.62 -7.34
CA ILE A 18 -16.40 3.92 -6.67
C ILE A 18 -17.34 3.82 -5.46
N ALA A 19 -18.46 3.09 -5.59
CA ALA A 19 -19.39 2.89 -4.50
C ALA A 19 -18.76 2.12 -3.33
N GLU A 20 -18.00 1.06 -3.62
CA GLU A 20 -17.28 0.27 -2.61
C GLU A 20 -16.24 1.14 -1.87
N ARG A 21 -15.45 1.93 -2.59
CA ARG A 21 -14.46 2.85 -1.99
C ARG A 21 -15.12 3.90 -1.10
N LYS A 22 -16.26 4.43 -1.51
CA LYS A 22 -17.04 5.37 -0.67
C LYS A 22 -17.56 4.70 0.59
N HIS A 23 -18.02 3.46 0.51
CA HIS A 23 -18.48 2.71 1.67
C HIS A 23 -17.33 2.43 2.64
N LYS A 24 -16.16 2.02 2.14
CA LYS A 24 -14.94 1.86 2.97
C LYS A 24 -14.53 3.17 3.64
N LEU A 25 -14.55 4.28 2.89
CA LEU A 25 -14.26 5.60 3.45
C LEU A 25 -15.24 5.99 4.57
N ALA A 26 -16.53 5.70 4.40
CA ALA A 26 -17.53 5.95 5.44
C ALA A 26 -17.22 5.14 6.72
N ALA A 27 -16.91 3.85 6.59
CA ALA A 27 -16.53 3.01 7.72
C ALA A 27 -15.27 3.52 8.45
N ILE A 28 -14.26 4.03 7.73
CA ILE A 28 -13.07 4.61 8.34
C ILE A 28 -13.44 5.91 9.10
N ARG A 29 -14.32 6.74 8.55
CA ARG A 29 -14.80 7.97 9.23
C ARG A 29 -15.57 7.68 10.51
N GLU A 30 -16.27 6.55 10.59
CA GLU A 30 -16.96 6.12 11.82
C GLU A 30 -15.97 5.62 12.88
N GLN A 31 -14.87 4.99 12.46
CA GLN A 31 -13.83 4.50 13.35
C GLN A 31 -12.88 5.60 13.85
N GLY A 32 -12.82 6.75 13.16
CA GLY A 32 -12.03 7.90 13.59
C GLY A 32 -11.62 8.82 12.44
N ILE A 33 -10.36 9.25 12.44
CA ILE A 33 -9.83 10.21 11.47
C ILE A 33 -9.51 9.49 10.15
N ALA A 34 -10.32 9.74 9.12
CA ALA A 34 -10.15 9.08 7.82
C ALA A 34 -8.94 9.57 7.00
N PHE A 35 -8.44 10.78 7.30
CA PHE A 35 -7.27 11.35 6.64
C PHE A 35 -6.30 11.87 7.69
N PRO A 36 -5.53 10.97 8.35
CA PRO A 36 -4.52 11.40 9.30
C PRO A 36 -3.39 12.14 8.56
N ASN A 37 -2.86 13.19 9.17
CA ASN A 37 -1.70 13.92 8.68
C ASN A 37 -0.53 13.87 9.69
N ASP A 38 -0.49 12.79 10.46
CA ASP A 38 0.47 12.60 11.55
C ASP A 38 1.74 11.89 11.07
N PHE A 39 1.64 11.13 9.98
CA PHE A 39 2.79 10.41 9.45
C PHE A 39 3.84 11.38 8.88
N ARG A 40 5.10 11.16 9.27
CA ARG A 40 6.26 11.89 8.78
C ARG A 40 7.23 10.87 8.20
N ARG A 41 7.31 10.82 6.88
CA ARG A 41 8.38 10.06 6.21
C ARG A 41 9.74 10.66 6.58
N ALA A 42 10.71 9.80 6.86
CA ALA A 42 12.08 10.21 7.15
C ALA A 42 13.00 10.03 5.93
N HIS A 43 12.60 9.18 4.98
CA HIS A 43 13.41 8.81 3.83
C HIS A 43 12.59 8.86 2.54
N ILE A 44 13.29 8.86 1.40
CA ILE A 44 12.72 8.74 0.05
C ILE A 44 13.32 7.48 -0.58
N SER A 45 12.56 6.82 -1.46
CA SER A 45 12.99 5.56 -2.09
C SER A 45 14.33 5.67 -2.84
N ASP A 46 14.57 6.79 -3.53
CA ASP A 46 15.79 7.01 -4.31
C ASP A 46 17.04 7.03 -3.42
N GLU A 47 16.97 7.70 -2.26
CA GLU A 47 18.07 7.73 -1.29
C GLU A 47 18.39 6.35 -0.70
N ILE A 48 17.36 5.52 -0.49
CA ILE A 48 17.52 4.17 0.02
C ILE A 48 18.16 3.29 -1.05
N HIS A 49 17.68 3.34 -2.29
CA HIS A 49 18.30 2.58 -3.38
C HIS A 49 19.76 2.99 -3.54
N ALA A 50 20.07 4.29 -3.58
CA ALA A 50 21.45 4.76 -3.71
C ALA A 50 22.38 4.31 -2.57
N LYS A 51 21.87 4.20 -1.32
CA LYS A 51 22.66 3.81 -0.15
C LYS A 51 22.77 2.30 0.02
N TYR A 52 21.74 1.55 -0.33
CA TYR A 52 21.58 0.15 0.05
C TYR A 52 21.61 -0.85 -1.11
N ASP A 53 21.53 -0.42 -2.38
CA ASP A 53 21.63 -1.35 -3.52
C ASP A 53 22.98 -2.07 -3.59
N ALA A 54 24.05 -1.44 -3.10
CA ALA A 54 25.39 -2.00 -3.14
C ALA A 54 25.71 -2.94 -1.96
N LEU A 55 24.85 -2.99 -0.94
CA LEU A 55 25.09 -3.76 0.29
C LEU A 55 24.57 -5.20 0.15
N SER A 56 25.30 -6.16 0.71
CA SER A 56 24.86 -7.56 0.71
C SER A 56 23.73 -7.78 1.71
N LYS A 57 23.01 -8.90 1.56
CA LYS A 57 21.98 -9.30 2.51
C LYS A 57 22.52 -9.42 3.94
N GLU A 58 23.74 -9.96 4.11
CA GLU A 58 24.34 -10.12 5.43
C GLU A 58 24.64 -8.77 6.10
N GLU A 59 25.10 -7.78 5.33
CA GLU A 59 25.40 -6.45 5.85
C GLU A 59 24.15 -5.68 6.26
N LEU A 60 23.06 -5.83 5.51
CA LEU A 60 21.76 -5.23 5.84
C LEU A 60 21.17 -5.86 7.11
N GLU A 61 21.30 -7.18 7.26
CA GLU A 61 20.83 -7.91 8.44
C GLU A 61 21.63 -7.57 9.70
N ALA A 62 22.94 -7.33 9.56
CA ALA A 62 23.80 -6.88 10.66
C ALA A 62 23.50 -5.44 11.11
N ASN A 63 23.27 -4.53 10.15
CA ASN A 63 23.07 -3.11 10.45
C ASN A 63 21.65 -2.77 10.96
N LYS A 64 20.65 -3.62 10.70
CA LYS A 64 19.24 -3.45 11.14
C LYS A 64 18.72 -2.03 10.95
N VAL A 65 18.86 -1.52 9.73
CA VAL A 65 18.47 -0.15 9.41
C VAL A 65 16.95 -0.02 9.45
N GLU A 66 16.44 0.81 10.36
CA GLU A 66 15.05 1.24 10.35
C GLU A 66 14.85 2.42 9.40
N VAL A 67 13.86 2.30 8.51
CA VAL A 67 13.49 3.34 7.55
C VAL A 67 12.00 3.62 7.60
N SER A 68 11.63 4.90 7.50
CA SER A 68 10.24 5.34 7.38
C SER A 68 10.01 5.97 6.01
N LEU A 69 9.20 5.31 5.19
CA LEU A 69 8.82 5.71 3.84
C LEU A 69 7.30 5.86 3.77
N GLY A 70 6.83 6.72 2.87
CA GLY A 70 5.40 6.83 2.54
C GLY A 70 5.21 6.92 1.03
N GLY A 71 4.13 6.37 0.51
CA GLY A 71 3.89 6.33 -0.93
C GLY A 71 2.54 5.74 -1.33
N ARG A 72 2.29 5.70 -2.63
CA ARG A 72 1.08 5.14 -3.22
C ARG A 72 1.22 3.63 -3.43
N MET A 73 0.23 2.86 -3.00
CA MET A 73 0.18 1.42 -3.28
C MET A 73 -0.13 1.16 -4.76
N MET A 74 0.84 0.58 -5.48
CA MET A 74 0.71 0.26 -6.90
C MET A 74 0.28 -1.17 -7.12
N THR A 75 0.90 -2.10 -6.40
CA THR A 75 0.56 -3.52 -6.47
C THR A 75 0.57 -4.13 -5.08
N ARG A 76 -0.27 -5.14 -4.88
CA ARG A 76 -0.34 -5.93 -3.66
C ARG A 76 -0.52 -7.40 -4.03
N ARG A 77 0.35 -8.25 -3.51
CA ARG A 77 0.26 -9.71 -3.62
C ARG A 77 0.08 -10.29 -2.23
N ILE A 78 -1.11 -10.80 -1.96
CA ILE A 78 -1.45 -11.40 -0.66
C ILE A 78 -1.14 -12.90 -0.73
N MET A 79 -0.21 -13.34 0.10
CA MET A 79 0.20 -14.75 0.28
C MET A 79 -0.28 -15.26 1.65
N GLY A 80 -1.58 -15.16 1.90
CA GLY A 80 -2.20 -15.60 3.16
C GLY A 80 -1.76 -14.76 4.36
N LYS A 81 -0.70 -15.22 5.06
CA LYS A 81 -0.15 -14.59 6.28
C LYS A 81 0.88 -13.49 6.00
N ALA A 82 1.42 -13.45 4.80
CA ALA A 82 2.34 -12.40 4.36
C ALA A 82 1.81 -11.73 3.09
N SER A 83 2.20 -10.49 2.88
CA SER A 83 1.89 -9.74 1.68
C SER A 83 3.11 -8.99 1.18
N PHE A 84 3.25 -8.95 -0.13
CA PHE A 84 4.23 -8.11 -0.80
C PHE A 84 3.49 -6.95 -1.45
N CYS A 85 3.84 -5.72 -1.08
CA CYS A 85 3.33 -4.52 -1.73
C CYS A 85 4.44 -3.82 -2.48
N THR A 86 4.10 -3.24 -3.62
CA THR A 86 4.96 -2.24 -4.27
C THR A 86 4.34 -0.87 -4.00
N LEU A 87 5.08 -0.03 -3.28
CA LEU A 87 4.73 1.36 -3.06
C LEU A 87 5.52 2.25 -4.03
N GLN A 88 4.93 3.37 -4.41
CA GLN A 88 5.55 4.38 -5.26
C GLN A 88 5.54 5.73 -4.55
N ASP A 89 6.72 6.28 -4.31
CA ASP A 89 6.92 7.64 -3.80
C ASP A 89 7.47 8.54 -4.94
N MET A 90 7.78 9.79 -4.61
CA MET A 90 8.35 10.79 -5.52
C MET A 90 9.64 10.29 -6.20
N GLY A 91 10.47 9.55 -5.45
CA GLY A 91 11.76 9.05 -5.94
C GLY A 91 11.71 7.71 -6.67
N GLY A 92 10.53 7.11 -6.85
CA GLY A 92 10.41 5.82 -7.55
C GLY A 92 9.61 4.77 -6.78
N LYS A 93 9.93 3.50 -7.03
CA LYS A 93 9.19 2.35 -6.50
C LYS A 93 10.04 1.56 -5.51
N PHE A 94 9.40 1.05 -4.47
CA PHE A 94 10.04 0.17 -3.50
C PHE A 94 9.08 -0.95 -3.07
N GLN A 95 9.66 -2.07 -2.66
CA GLN A 95 8.89 -3.23 -2.21
C GLN A 95 8.81 -3.24 -0.70
N VAL A 96 7.62 -3.50 -0.18
CA VAL A 96 7.35 -3.66 1.25
C VAL A 96 6.91 -5.08 1.51
N TYR A 97 7.59 -5.74 2.44
CA TYR A 97 7.17 -7.02 2.97
C TYR A 97 6.35 -6.79 4.24
N VAL A 98 5.10 -7.25 4.22
CA VAL A 98 4.15 -7.09 5.32
C VAL A 98 3.75 -8.47 5.81
N ALA A 99 4.28 -8.89 6.96
CA ALA A 99 3.88 -10.12 7.63
C ALA A 99 2.88 -9.81 8.75
N ARG A 100 1.82 -10.61 8.87
CA ARG A 100 0.84 -10.50 9.94
C ARG A 100 1.49 -10.57 11.32
N ASP A 101 2.47 -11.46 11.48
CA ASP A 101 3.12 -11.71 12.76
C ASP A 101 4.12 -10.59 13.14
N SER A 102 4.45 -9.69 12.20
CA SER A 102 5.29 -8.50 12.42
C SER A 102 4.49 -7.23 12.70
N LEU A 103 3.16 -7.27 12.55
CA LEU A 103 2.27 -6.14 12.80
C LEU A 103 1.48 -6.34 14.10
N PRO A 104 0.97 -5.25 14.70
CA PRO A 104 0.02 -5.33 15.81
C PRO A 104 -1.17 -6.22 15.47
N GLU A 105 -1.67 -6.94 16.48
CA GLU A 105 -2.76 -7.90 16.32
C GLU A 105 -3.98 -7.25 15.65
N GLY A 106 -4.57 -7.93 14.67
CA GLY A 106 -5.73 -7.44 13.91
C GLY A 106 -5.40 -6.48 12.76
N LEU A 107 -4.34 -5.68 12.84
CA LEU A 107 -4.08 -4.62 11.83
C LEU A 107 -3.97 -5.15 10.39
N TYR A 108 -3.29 -6.29 10.22
CA TYR A 108 -3.15 -6.92 8.91
C TYR A 108 -4.48 -7.42 8.32
N ASN A 109 -5.33 -8.04 9.15
CA ASN A 109 -6.59 -8.60 8.67
C ASN A 109 -7.69 -7.54 8.54
N ASP A 110 -7.72 -6.59 9.47
CA ASP A 110 -8.83 -5.67 9.62
C ASP A 110 -8.67 -4.40 8.80
N GLN A 111 -7.42 -3.96 8.57
CA GLN A 111 -7.11 -2.74 7.82
C GLN A 111 -6.40 -3.07 6.51
N PHE A 112 -5.23 -3.71 6.59
CA PHE A 112 -4.34 -3.88 5.42
C PHE A 112 -4.97 -4.67 4.27
N LYS A 113 -5.76 -5.71 4.56
CA LYS A 113 -6.51 -6.47 3.54
C LYS A 113 -7.64 -5.67 2.88
N LYS A 114 -8.20 -4.68 3.58
CA LYS A 114 -9.33 -3.87 3.08
C LYS A 114 -8.89 -2.68 2.23
N TRP A 115 -7.63 -2.24 2.39
CA TRP A 115 -7.04 -1.19 1.56
C TRP A 115 -7.04 -1.57 0.08
N ASP A 116 -7.10 -0.56 -0.78
CA ASP A 116 -7.21 -0.70 -2.22
C ASP A 116 -5.96 -0.21 -2.93
N LEU A 117 -5.78 -0.68 -4.17
CA LEU A 117 -4.72 -0.20 -5.05
C LEU A 117 -4.95 1.30 -5.33
N GLY A 118 -3.92 2.10 -5.12
CA GLY A 118 -3.95 3.55 -5.24
C GLY A 118 -4.04 4.28 -3.90
N ASP A 119 -4.26 3.58 -2.79
CA ASP A 119 -4.25 4.18 -1.45
C ASP A 119 -2.84 4.68 -1.09
N ILE A 120 -2.76 5.74 -0.30
CA ILE A 120 -1.50 6.31 0.20
C ILE A 120 -1.23 5.72 1.58
N LEU A 121 -0.06 5.11 1.73
CA LEU A 121 0.43 4.49 2.97
C LEU A 121 1.67 5.22 3.50
#